data_AF-A0A523TV79-F1
#
_entry.id   AF-A0A523TV79-F1
#
_cell.length_a   1.000
_cell.length_b   1.000
_cell.length_c   1.000
_cell.angle_alpha   90.00
_cell.angle_beta   90.00
_cell.angle_gamma   90.00
#
_symmetry.space_group_name_H-M   'P 1'
#
loop_
_entity.id
_entity.type
_entity.pdbx_description
1 polymer ?
#
loop_
_entity_poly.entity_id
_entity_poly.type
_entity_poly.pdbx_seq_one_letter_code
_entity_poly.pdbx_strand_id
1 'polypeptide(L)'
;MLIFQFIAYILLICMSGYLLSYYISILKRTAFHGDNEPPGWPDLAHIMGDLVKPVVQLFVTLLMGFFPTLIGLYIGYKMGFEAVGMTILLIALSIFGLIVWPMLLMIVFVFNHIGAAIDPRFVFKSIAAMGMTYVIGTIFFYLIVGAFFVIMFAESFFFSYFGLLLMIPFLPFLWFARIYIYMVAFRLLGLMYREKAHALRWFT
;
A
#
# COMPACT_ATOMS: atom_id res chain seq x y z
N MET A 1 -2.05 11.35 -30.55
CA MET A 1 -2.05 11.67 -29.10
C MET A 1 -2.71 10.57 -28.26
N LEU A 2 -3.94 10.12 -28.59
CA LEU A 2 -4.66 9.06 -27.85
C LEU A 2 -3.91 7.72 -27.76
N ILE A 3 -3.32 7.24 -28.85
CA ILE A 3 -2.57 5.95 -28.87
C ILE A 3 -1.38 5.99 -27.91
N PHE A 4 -0.64 7.10 -27.88
CA PHE A 4 0.52 7.25 -26.99
C PHE A 4 0.11 7.25 -25.51
N GLN A 5 -0.98 7.93 -25.16
CA GLN A 5 -1.53 7.93 -23.80
C GLN A 5 -1.99 6.52 -23.39
N PHE A 6 -2.66 5.81 -24.29
CA PHE A 6 -3.10 4.44 -24.05
C PHE A 6 -1.92 3.50 -23.75
N ILE A 7 -0.86 3.57 -24.57
CA ILE A 7 0.38 2.81 -24.34
C ILE A 7 1.02 3.18 -23.00
N ALA A 8 1.09 4.47 -22.66
CA ALA A 8 1.65 4.93 -21.39
C ALA A 8 0.88 4.37 -20.18
N TYR A 9 -0.45 4.34 -20.23
CA TYR A 9 -1.26 3.75 -19.15
C TYR A 9 -1.05 2.24 -19.02
N ILE A 10 -0.95 1.52 -20.14
CA ILE A 10 -0.65 0.08 -20.11
C ILE A 10 0.72 -0.15 -19.46
N LEU A 11 1.74 0.60 -19.86
CA LEU A 11 3.08 0.50 -19.29
C LEU A 11 3.09 0.81 -17.79
N LEU A 12 2.31 1.81 -17.35
CA LEU A 12 2.17 2.15 -15.94
C LEU A 12 1.54 1.00 -15.14
N ILE A 13 0.47 0.38 -15.67
CA ILE A 13 -0.19 -0.75 -15.03
C ILE A 13 0.76 -1.96 -14.96
N CYS A 14 1.47 -2.27 -16.04
CA CYS A 14 2.44 -3.35 -16.07
C CYS A 14 3.60 -3.12 -15.10
N MET A 15 4.19 -1.92 -15.09
CA MET A 15 5.29 -1.57 -14.18
C MET A 15 4.85 -1.60 -12.71
N SER A 16 3.68 -1.05 -12.40
CA SER A 16 3.14 -1.06 -11.03
C SER A 16 2.80 -2.48 -10.57
N GLY A 17 2.20 -3.31 -11.43
CA GLY A 17 1.93 -4.71 -11.13
C GLY A 17 3.20 -5.51 -10.87
N TYR A 18 4.22 -5.32 -11.71
CA TYR A 18 5.51 -5.99 -11.56
C TYR A 18 6.20 -5.63 -10.23
N LEU A 19 6.32 -4.33 -9.94
CA LEU A 19 6.92 -3.87 -8.68
C LEU A 19 6.12 -4.33 -7.47
N LEU A 20 4.79 -4.29 -7.55
CA LEU A 20 3.92 -4.73 -6.46
C LEU A 20 4.04 -6.25 -6.22
N SER A 21 4.14 -7.05 -7.28
CA SER A 21 4.41 -8.49 -7.17
C SER A 21 5.75 -8.77 -6.46
N TYR A 22 6.78 -7.99 -6.79
CA TYR A 22 8.06 -8.04 -6.09
C TYR A 22 7.92 -7.67 -4.60
N TYR A 23 7.22 -6.59 -4.27
CA TYR A 23 6.99 -6.19 -2.88
C TYR A 23 6.17 -7.21 -2.08
N ILE A 24 5.14 -7.82 -2.69
CA ILE A 24 4.37 -8.91 -2.08
C ILE A 24 5.29 -10.11 -1.81
N SER A 25 6.23 -10.41 -2.71
CA SER A 25 7.19 -11.49 -2.54
C SER A 25 8.14 -11.23 -1.36
N ILE A 26 8.58 -9.97 -1.17
CA ILE A 26 9.36 -9.55 0.01
C ILE A 26 8.55 -9.78 1.28
N LEU A 27 7.30 -9.32 1.31
CA LEU A 27 6.41 -9.51 2.45
C LEU A 27 6.25 -10.98 2.79
N LYS A 28 5.92 -11.84 1.81
CA LYS A 28 5.71 -13.28 2.02
C LYS A 28 6.97 -14.00 2.48
N ARG A 29 8.13 -13.75 1.86
CA ARG A 29 9.39 -14.35 2.31
C ARG A 29 9.73 -13.94 3.74
N THR A 30 9.58 -12.65 4.05
CA THR A 30 9.83 -12.13 5.40
C THR A 30 8.86 -12.74 6.42
N ALA A 31 7.58 -12.87 6.05
CA ALA A 31 6.51 -13.41 6.89
C ALA A 31 6.70 -14.90 7.24
N PHE A 32 7.09 -15.72 6.27
CA PHE A 32 7.08 -17.18 6.40
C PHE A 32 8.47 -17.82 6.55
N HIS A 33 9.49 -17.29 5.88
CA HIS A 33 10.81 -17.93 5.80
C HIS A 33 11.83 -17.19 6.69
N GLY A 34 11.58 -15.90 6.96
CA GLY A 34 12.47 -15.08 7.76
C GLY A 34 13.82 -14.79 7.10
N ASP A 35 13.93 -15.05 5.79
CA ASP A 35 15.10 -14.78 4.97
C ASP A 35 15.56 -13.33 5.15
N ASN A 36 16.87 -13.14 5.32
CA ASN A 36 17.46 -11.81 5.42
C ASN A 36 17.66 -11.17 4.03
N GLU A 37 17.73 -12.00 2.99
CA GLU A 37 17.96 -11.62 1.61
C GLU A 37 16.65 -11.30 0.88
N PRO A 38 16.65 -10.29 -0.01
CA PRO A 38 15.48 -10.01 -0.85
C PRO A 38 15.22 -11.20 -1.81
N PRO A 39 13.96 -11.43 -2.20
CA PRO A 39 13.65 -12.38 -3.27
C PRO A 39 14.33 -11.96 -4.58
N GLY A 40 14.47 -12.92 -5.50
CA GLY A 40 14.72 -12.61 -6.90
C GLY A 40 13.60 -11.76 -7.50
N TRP A 41 13.87 -11.20 -8.68
CA TRP A 41 12.89 -10.48 -9.48
C TRP A 41 11.71 -11.39 -9.87
N PRO A 42 10.48 -10.87 -9.97
CA PRO A 42 9.33 -11.66 -10.40
C PRO A 42 9.49 -12.19 -11.82
N ASP A 43 9.06 -13.42 -12.05
CA ASP A 43 8.89 -13.94 -13.39
C ASP A 43 7.64 -13.34 -14.05
N LEU A 44 7.68 -13.17 -15.37
CA LEU A 44 6.55 -12.67 -16.18
C LEU A 44 5.80 -13.80 -16.90
N ALA A 45 5.84 -15.01 -16.35
CA ALA A 45 5.26 -16.20 -16.98
C ALA A 45 3.72 -16.14 -17.05
N HIS A 46 3.07 -15.51 -16.06
CA HIS A 46 1.62 -15.42 -15.97
C HIS A 46 1.16 -13.98 -15.74
N ILE A 47 1.08 -13.18 -16.82
CA ILE A 47 0.65 -11.76 -16.82
C ILE A 47 -0.54 -11.49 -15.87
N MET A 48 -1.57 -12.33 -15.91
CA MET A 48 -2.77 -12.13 -15.08
C MET A 48 -2.50 -12.31 -13.57
N GLY A 49 -1.69 -13.32 -13.21
CA GLY A 49 -1.32 -13.62 -11.84
C GLY A 49 -0.23 -12.71 -11.28
N ASP A 50 0.72 -12.32 -12.14
CA ASP A 50 1.95 -11.65 -11.75
C ASP A 50 1.86 -10.13 -11.87
N LEU A 51 1.02 -9.60 -12.76
CA LEU A 51 0.86 -8.14 -12.97
C LEU A 51 -0.50 -7.64 -12.51
N VAL A 52 -1.58 -8.24 -13.02
CA VAL A 52 -2.94 -7.70 -12.81
C VAL A 52 -3.44 -7.97 -11.40
N LYS A 53 -3.31 -9.21 -10.92
CA LYS A 53 -3.81 -9.62 -9.61
C LYS A 53 -3.26 -8.77 -8.44
N PRO A 54 -1.94 -8.49 -8.35
CA PRO A 54 -1.42 -7.61 -7.30
C PRO A 54 -2.08 -6.23 -7.29
N VAL A 55 -2.21 -5.60 -8.47
CA VAL A 55 -2.81 -4.26 -8.59
C VAL A 55 -4.27 -4.27 -8.16
N VAL A 56 -5.02 -5.27 -8.60
CA VAL A 56 -6.42 -5.46 -8.18
C VAL A 56 -6.52 -5.64 -6.66
N GLN A 57 -5.65 -6.47 -6.07
CA GLN A 57 -5.62 -6.67 -4.62
C GLN A 57 -5.33 -5.37 -3.85
N LEU A 58 -4.34 -4.58 -4.28
CA LEU A 58 -4.03 -3.28 -3.68
C LEU A 58 -5.21 -2.30 -3.79
N PHE A 59 -5.84 -2.24 -4.95
CA PHE A 59 -6.99 -1.36 -5.15
C PHE A 59 -8.17 -1.77 -4.27
N VAL A 60 -8.44 -3.07 -4.17
CA VAL A 60 -9.50 -3.62 -3.32
C VAL A 60 -9.22 -3.32 -1.85
N THR A 61 -8.00 -3.50 -1.34
CA THR A 61 -7.71 -3.18 0.06
C THR A 61 -7.85 -1.68 0.36
N LEU A 62 -7.46 -0.82 -0.59
CA LEU A 62 -7.66 0.62 -0.49
C LEU A 62 -9.15 0.98 -0.45
N LEU A 63 -9.95 0.42 -1.37
CA LEU A 63 -11.39 0.61 -1.37
C LEU A 63 -12.03 0.12 -0.07
N MET A 64 -11.65 -1.05 0.43
CA MET A 64 -12.23 -1.62 1.65
C MET A 64 -11.87 -0.81 2.90
N GLY A 65 -10.61 -0.37 3.02
CA GLY A 65 -10.17 0.43 4.16
C GLY A 65 -10.83 1.81 4.19
N PHE A 66 -10.94 2.46 3.03
CA PHE A 66 -11.50 3.80 2.90
C PHE A 66 -12.98 3.82 2.50
N PHE A 67 -13.65 2.66 2.44
CA PHE A 67 -15.07 2.57 2.07
C PHE A 67 -15.97 3.46 2.93
N PRO A 68 -15.80 3.52 4.27
CA PRO A 68 -16.59 4.42 5.10
C PRO A 68 -16.37 5.90 4.74
N THR A 69 -15.13 6.29 4.45
CA THR A 69 -14.79 7.65 4.00
C THR A 69 -15.46 7.99 2.67
N LEU A 70 -15.46 7.04 1.72
CA LEU A 70 -16.12 7.23 0.42
C LEU A 70 -17.64 7.42 0.56
N ILE A 71 -18.29 6.65 1.45
CA ILE A 71 -19.70 6.85 1.78
C ILE A 71 -19.91 8.23 2.40
N GLY A 72 -19.06 8.61 3.36
CA GLY A 72 -19.11 9.93 3.98
C GLY A 72 -19.01 11.04 2.93
N LEU A 73 -18.05 10.96 2.01
CA LEU A 73 -17.88 11.94 0.94
C LEU A 73 -19.13 12.04 0.04
N TYR A 74 -19.72 10.90 -0.32
CA TYR A 74 -20.95 10.88 -1.10
C TYR A 74 -22.12 11.56 -0.38
N ILE A 75 -22.30 11.26 0.92
CA ILE A 75 -23.34 11.88 1.75
C ILE A 75 -23.09 13.39 1.87
N GLY A 76 -21.86 13.81 2.15
CA GLY A 76 -21.48 15.23 2.23
C GLY A 76 -21.71 15.98 0.92
N TYR A 77 -21.42 15.35 -0.22
CA TYR A 77 -21.70 15.92 -1.53
C TYR A 77 -23.20 16.11 -1.77
N LYS A 78 -24.04 15.18 -1.30
CA LYS A 78 -25.50 15.26 -1.45
C LYS A 78 -26.17 16.23 -0.47
N MET A 79 -25.63 16.37 0.74
CA MET A 79 -26.25 17.14 1.82
C MET A 79 -25.58 18.50 2.07
N GLY A 80 -24.45 18.78 1.42
CA GLY A 80 -23.64 19.98 1.62
C GLY A 80 -22.53 19.77 2.65
N PHE A 81 -21.31 20.23 2.35
CA PHE A 81 -20.14 20.12 3.23
C PHE A 81 -20.05 21.23 4.30
N GLU A 82 -21.05 22.11 4.38
CA GLU A 82 -20.97 23.36 5.16
C GLU A 82 -21.02 23.15 6.68
N ALA A 83 -21.38 21.95 7.14
CA ALA A 83 -21.40 21.62 8.55
C ALA A 83 -20.00 21.22 9.05
N VAL A 84 -19.50 21.91 10.09
CA VAL A 84 -18.27 21.52 10.84
C VAL A 84 -18.29 20.04 11.25
N GLY A 85 -19.48 19.52 11.59
CA GLY A 85 -19.66 18.10 11.91
C GLY A 85 -19.31 17.14 10.77
N MET A 86 -19.55 17.54 9.51
CA MET A 86 -19.21 16.71 8.35
C MET A 86 -17.71 16.59 8.15
N THR A 87 -16.98 17.70 8.32
CA THR A 87 -15.52 17.70 8.24
C THR A 87 -14.89 16.81 9.33
N ILE A 88 -15.37 16.93 10.58
CA ILE A 88 -14.90 16.10 11.69
C ILE A 88 -15.19 14.61 11.41
N LEU A 89 -16.38 14.29 10.90
CA LEU A 89 -16.75 12.92 10.53
C LEU A 89 -15.81 12.37 9.45
N LEU A 90 -15.53 13.13 8.38
CA LEU A 90 -14.65 12.69 7.30
C LEU A 90 -13.21 12.47 7.78
N ILE A 91 -12.72 13.32 8.68
CA ILE A 91 -11.40 13.14 9.31
C ILE A 91 -11.40 11.84 10.13
N ALA A 92 -12.41 11.61 10.97
CA ALA A 92 -12.52 10.40 11.78
C ALA A 92 -12.58 9.12 10.91
N LEU A 93 -13.38 9.13 9.84
CA LEU A 93 -13.47 8.01 8.89
C LEU A 93 -12.16 7.78 8.13
N SER A 94 -11.44 8.85 7.79
CA SER A 94 -10.13 8.75 7.13
C SER A 94 -9.07 8.17 8.05
N ILE A 95 -9.03 8.60 9.33
CA ILE A 95 -8.15 8.01 10.35
C ILE A 95 -8.49 6.55 10.55
N PHE A 96 -9.77 6.19 10.58
CA PHE A 96 -10.20 4.80 10.64
C PHE A 96 -9.67 3.99 9.45
N GLY A 97 -9.78 4.50 8.22
CA GLY A 97 -9.23 3.85 7.04
C GLY A 97 -7.71 3.66 7.11
N LEU A 98 -6.98 4.65 7.61
CA LEU A 98 -5.54 4.54 7.86
C LEU A 98 -5.21 3.48 8.91
N ILE A 99 -6.00 3.37 9.98
CA ILE A 99 -5.78 2.33 10.99
C ILE A 99 -6.07 0.94 10.42
N VAL A 100 -7.02 0.77 9.50
CA VAL A 100 -7.45 -0.55 9.02
C VAL A 100 -6.65 -1.03 7.79
N TRP A 101 -6.20 -0.11 6.93
CA TRP A 101 -5.60 -0.46 5.64
C TRP A 101 -4.31 -1.32 5.71
N PRO A 102 -3.35 -1.08 6.61
CA PRO A 102 -2.15 -1.92 6.72
C PRO A 102 -2.47 -3.38 7.05
N MET A 103 -3.46 -3.61 7.94
CA MET A 103 -3.96 -4.95 8.24
C MET A 103 -4.62 -5.59 7.01
N LEU A 104 -5.45 -4.86 6.27
CA LEU A 104 -6.08 -5.37 5.03
C LEU A 104 -5.03 -5.77 3.99
N LEU A 105 -3.99 -4.93 3.79
CA LEU A 105 -2.87 -5.24 2.90
C LEU A 105 -2.19 -6.54 3.31
N MET A 106 -1.86 -6.67 4.60
CA MET A 106 -1.20 -7.86 5.12
C MET A 106 -2.08 -9.10 4.93
N ILE A 107 -3.37 -9.06 5.29
CA ILE A 107 -4.30 -10.19 5.10
C ILE A 107 -4.35 -10.59 3.62
N VAL A 108 -4.69 -9.66 2.72
CA VAL A 108 -4.90 -10.00 1.30
C VAL A 108 -3.62 -10.53 0.66
N PHE A 109 -2.47 -9.96 0.98
CA PHE A 109 -1.21 -10.39 0.38
C PHE A 109 -0.67 -11.69 0.99
N VAL A 110 -0.79 -11.91 2.30
CA VAL A 110 -0.37 -13.16 2.96
C VAL A 110 -1.24 -14.32 2.48
N PHE A 111 -2.57 -14.17 2.48
CA PHE A 111 -3.49 -15.21 2.00
C PHE A 111 -3.53 -15.35 0.48
N ASN A 112 -3.00 -14.37 -0.26
CA ASN A 112 -3.06 -14.32 -1.73
C ASN A 112 -4.49 -14.37 -2.31
N HIS A 113 -5.50 -13.99 -1.53
CA HIS A 113 -6.90 -13.88 -1.95
C HIS A 113 -7.63 -12.80 -1.16
N ILE A 114 -8.70 -12.25 -1.76
CA ILE A 114 -9.46 -11.13 -1.17
C ILE A 114 -10.44 -11.62 -0.09
N GLY A 115 -10.95 -12.87 -0.22
CA GLY A 115 -12.01 -13.40 0.64
C GLY A 115 -11.82 -13.24 2.15
N ALA A 116 -10.59 -13.40 2.66
CA ALA A 116 -10.31 -13.28 4.10
C ALA A 116 -10.47 -11.84 4.61
N ALA A 117 -10.25 -10.83 3.76
CA ALA A 117 -10.36 -9.43 4.14
C ALA A 117 -11.81 -8.93 4.19
N ILE A 118 -12.77 -9.67 3.62
CA ILE A 118 -14.17 -9.25 3.51
C ILE A 118 -14.88 -9.25 4.86
N ASP A 119 -14.53 -10.17 5.77
CA ASP A 119 -15.11 -10.20 7.11
C ASP A 119 -14.45 -9.15 8.01
N PRO A 120 -15.14 -8.04 8.38
CA PRO A 120 -14.57 -7.02 9.24
C PRO A 120 -14.20 -7.57 10.62
N ARG A 121 -14.93 -8.59 11.10
CA ARG A 121 -14.66 -9.20 12.41
C ARG A 121 -13.29 -9.87 12.40
N PHE A 122 -12.92 -10.51 11.29
CA PHE A 122 -11.60 -11.10 11.13
C PHE A 122 -10.49 -10.04 11.15
N VAL A 123 -10.71 -8.92 10.46
CA VAL A 123 -9.76 -7.79 10.42
C VAL A 123 -9.56 -7.19 11.81
N PHE A 124 -10.64 -6.85 12.52
CA PHE A 124 -10.55 -6.26 13.86
C PHE A 124 -9.99 -7.21 14.90
N LYS A 125 -10.34 -8.51 14.84
CA LYS A 125 -9.72 -9.52 15.69
C LYS A 125 -8.21 -9.61 15.45
N SER A 126 -7.77 -9.50 14.19
CA SER A 126 -6.35 -9.51 13.84
C SER A 126 -5.62 -8.26 14.37
N ILE A 127 -6.23 -7.08 14.26
CA ILE A 127 -5.70 -5.84 14.84
C ILE A 127 -5.56 -5.97 16.37
N ALA A 128 -6.62 -6.45 17.04
CA ALA A 128 -6.61 -6.65 18.49
C ALA A 128 -5.57 -7.69 18.93
N ALA A 129 -5.42 -8.79 18.18
CA ALA A 129 -4.45 -9.84 18.48
C ALA A 129 -2.99 -9.37 18.35
N MET A 130 -2.71 -8.43 17.44
CA MET A 130 -1.38 -7.84 17.32
C MET A 130 -1.05 -6.83 18.43
N GLY A 131 -2.06 -6.14 18.97
CA GLY A 131 -1.91 -5.20 20.08
C GLY A 131 -0.94 -4.04 19.77
N MET A 132 -0.02 -3.75 20.70
CA MET A 132 0.94 -2.64 20.56
C MET A 132 1.89 -2.79 19.36
N THR A 133 2.21 -4.02 18.95
CA THR A 133 3.03 -4.27 17.76
C THR A 133 2.34 -3.73 16.51
N TYR A 134 1.00 -3.78 16.45
CA TYR A 134 0.26 -3.19 15.35
C TYR A 134 0.39 -1.67 15.31
N VAL A 135 0.20 -1.02 16.46
CA VAL A 135 0.25 0.45 16.56
C VAL A 135 1.62 0.97 16.15
N ILE A 136 2.68 0.41 16.71
CA ILE A 136 4.06 0.80 16.40
C ILE A 136 4.35 0.50 14.93
N GLY A 137 4.07 -0.71 14.45
CA GLY A 137 4.31 -1.09 13.07
C GLY A 137 3.54 -0.24 12.06
N THR A 138 2.30 0.13 12.37
CA THR A 138 1.48 1.02 11.54
C THR A 138 2.06 2.44 11.48
N ILE A 139 2.52 2.99 12.60
CA ILE A 139 3.19 4.29 12.64
C ILE A 139 4.44 4.26 11.75
N PHE A 140 5.32 3.27 11.92
CA PHE A 140 6.52 3.14 11.10
C PHE A 140 6.18 2.93 9.62
N PHE A 141 5.15 2.14 9.31
CA PHE A 141 4.67 1.95 7.95
C PHE A 141 4.30 3.29 7.31
N TYR A 142 3.52 4.13 8.01
CA TYR A 142 3.16 5.45 7.50
C TYR A 142 4.31 6.45 7.47
N LEU A 143 5.30 6.34 8.35
CA LEU A 143 6.52 7.15 8.25
C LEU A 143 7.33 6.78 7.00
N ILE A 144 7.47 5.48 6.70
CA ILE A 144 8.17 4.99 5.51
C ILE A 144 7.42 5.40 4.24
N VAL A 145 6.11 5.17 4.19
CA VAL A 145 5.26 5.59 3.06
C VAL A 145 5.20 7.12 2.97
N GLY A 146 5.27 7.84 4.09
CA GLY A 146 5.37 9.30 4.14
C GLY A 146 6.64 9.82 3.48
N ALA A 147 7.78 9.15 3.68
CA ALA A 147 9.04 9.50 3.04
C ALA A 147 8.96 9.46 1.50
N PHE A 148 8.12 8.59 0.93
CA PHE A 148 7.85 8.58 -0.50
C PHE A 148 7.20 9.89 -0.97
N PHE A 149 6.21 10.42 -0.23
CA PHE A 149 5.58 11.69 -0.55
C PHE A 149 6.55 12.87 -0.43
N VAL A 150 7.47 12.83 0.56
CA VAL A 150 8.53 13.84 0.69
C VAL A 150 9.45 13.83 -0.53
N ILE A 151 9.84 12.65 -1.01
CA ILE A 151 10.65 12.52 -2.24
C ILE A 151 9.89 13.05 -3.46
N MET A 152 8.61 12.70 -3.62
CA MET A 152 7.79 13.22 -4.73
C MET A 152 7.64 14.74 -4.69
N PHE A 153 7.44 15.31 -3.50
CA PHE A 153 7.35 16.74 -3.32
C PHE A 153 8.67 17.43 -3.64
N ALA A 154 9.80 16.88 -3.15
CA ALA A 154 11.13 17.38 -3.47
C ALA A 154 11.39 17.32 -4.98
N GLU A 155 11.09 16.19 -5.64
CA GLU A 155 11.21 16.02 -7.09
C GLU A 155 10.44 17.12 -7.84
N SER A 156 9.18 17.35 -7.47
CA SER A 156 8.32 18.36 -8.08
C SER A 156 8.83 19.79 -7.84
N PHE A 157 9.30 20.07 -6.63
CA PHE A 157 9.92 21.35 -6.28
C PHE A 157 11.19 21.57 -7.11
N PHE A 158 12.16 20.66 -7.06
CA PHE A 158 13.41 20.77 -7.82
C PHE A 158 13.17 20.94 -9.32
N PHE A 159 12.22 20.20 -9.90
CA PHE A 159 11.84 20.34 -11.30
C PHE A 159 11.38 21.75 -11.63
N SER A 160 10.55 22.34 -10.77
CA SER A 160 9.96 23.66 -10.97
C SER A 160 11.00 24.78 -10.89
N TYR A 161 12.02 24.65 -10.03
CA TYR A 161 13.04 25.68 -9.83
C TYR A 161 14.25 25.56 -10.78
N PHE A 162 14.71 24.34 -11.03
CA PHE A 162 15.96 24.10 -11.78
C PHE A 162 15.74 23.58 -13.20
N GLY A 163 14.52 23.16 -13.53
CA GLY A 163 14.16 22.59 -14.82
C GLY A 163 14.66 21.15 -15.03
N LEU A 164 14.22 20.54 -16.13
CA LEU A 164 14.47 19.14 -16.43
C LEU A 164 15.97 18.82 -16.58
N LEU A 165 16.75 19.69 -17.23
CA LEU A 165 18.13 19.41 -17.62
C LEU A 165 19.04 19.13 -16.42
N LEU A 166 18.84 19.87 -15.32
CA LEU A 166 19.60 19.68 -14.08
C LEU A 166 19.11 18.48 -13.25
N MET A 167 17.88 18.00 -13.48
CA MET A 167 17.31 16.85 -12.78
C MET A 167 17.70 15.49 -13.38
N ILE A 168 18.01 15.42 -14.68
CA ILE A 168 18.31 14.15 -15.37
C ILE A 168 19.31 13.26 -14.60
N PRO A 169 20.43 13.78 -14.05
CA PRO A 169 21.37 12.97 -13.28
C PRO A 169 20.80 12.38 -11.98
N PHE A 170 19.82 13.05 -11.38
CA PHE A 170 19.24 12.67 -10.09
C PHE A 170 18.02 11.74 -10.23
N LEU A 171 17.36 11.73 -11.39
CA LEU A 171 16.16 10.91 -11.61
C LEU A 171 16.37 9.42 -11.28
N PRO A 172 17.45 8.74 -11.74
CA PRO A 172 17.66 7.34 -11.41
C PRO A 172 17.78 7.10 -9.91
N PHE A 173 18.49 7.98 -9.20
CA PHE A 173 18.64 7.89 -7.75
C PHE A 173 17.29 8.00 -7.02
N LEU A 174 16.45 8.95 -7.41
CA LEU A 174 15.11 9.11 -6.84
C LEU A 174 14.22 7.89 -7.15
N TRP A 175 14.33 7.32 -8.34
CA TRP A 175 13.63 6.08 -8.71
C TRP A 175 14.05 4.89 -7.84
N PHE A 176 15.35 4.66 -7.66
CA PHE A 176 15.84 3.58 -6.79
C PHE A 176 15.47 3.82 -5.32
N ALA A 177 15.53 5.06 -4.85
CA ALA A 177 15.09 5.43 -3.50
C ALA A 177 13.60 5.08 -3.27
N ARG A 178 12.72 5.38 -4.24
CA ARG A 178 11.29 5.00 -4.19
C ARG A 178 11.10 3.50 -4.11
N ILE A 179 11.82 2.73 -4.94
CA ILE A 179 11.73 1.26 -4.92
C ILE A 179 12.16 0.73 -3.56
N TYR A 180 13.29 1.22 -3.04
CA TYR A 180 13.83 0.81 -1.75
C TYR A 180 12.87 1.11 -0.58
N ILE A 181 12.25 2.31 -0.56
CA ILE A 181 11.27 2.68 0.46
C ILE A 181 10.10 1.68 0.50
N TYR A 182 9.57 1.30 -0.65
CA TYR A 182 8.50 0.30 -0.71
C TYR A 182 8.97 -1.10 -0.29
N MET A 183 10.21 -1.49 -0.63
CA MET A 183 10.79 -2.73 -0.12
C MET A 183 10.81 -2.76 1.41
N VAL A 184 11.24 -1.66 2.05
CA VAL A 184 11.27 -1.53 3.51
C VAL A 184 9.86 -1.57 4.09
N ALA A 185 8.89 -0.88 3.48
CA ALA A 185 7.50 -0.87 3.93
C ALA A 185 6.88 -2.28 3.92
N PHE A 186 7.04 -3.04 2.84
CA PHE A 186 6.52 -4.41 2.73
C PHE A 186 7.28 -5.41 3.61
N ARG A 187 8.60 -5.23 3.78
CA ARG A 187 9.38 -6.00 4.74
C ARG A 187 8.88 -5.76 6.17
N LEU A 188 8.56 -4.52 6.54
CA LEU A 188 7.98 -4.20 7.84
C LEU A 188 6.66 -4.94 8.08
N LEU A 189 5.75 -4.96 7.10
CA LEU A 189 4.51 -5.73 7.20
C LEU A 189 4.77 -7.23 7.41
N GLY A 190 5.74 -7.79 6.67
CA GLY A 190 6.17 -9.18 6.85
C GLY A 190 6.73 -9.46 8.25
N LEU A 191 7.54 -8.55 8.80
CA LEU A 191 8.07 -8.64 10.16
C LEU A 191 6.97 -8.57 11.22
N MET A 192 6.00 -7.67 11.05
CA MET A 192 4.84 -7.55 11.94
C MET A 192 4.05 -8.86 11.99
N TYR A 193 3.78 -9.46 10.82
CA TYR A 193 3.13 -10.78 10.74
C TYR A 193 3.95 -11.84 11.46
N ARG A 194 5.25 -11.96 11.14
CA ARG A 194 6.13 -12.99 11.68
C ARG A 194 6.16 -12.96 13.21
N GLU A 195 6.31 -11.76 13.79
CA GLU A 195 6.35 -11.56 15.24
C GLU A 195 5.05 -11.99 15.94
N LYS A 196 3.91 -11.84 15.27
CA LYS A 196 2.58 -12.12 15.83
C LYS A 196 1.88 -13.32 15.19
N ALA A 197 2.58 -14.16 14.44
CA ALA A 197 2.00 -15.28 13.70
C ALA A 197 1.20 -16.22 14.62
N HIS A 198 1.75 -16.55 15.80
CA HIS A 198 1.07 -17.38 16.81
C HIS A 198 -0.18 -16.72 17.41
N ALA A 199 -0.20 -15.40 17.54
CA ALA A 199 -1.36 -14.66 18.06
C ALA A 199 -2.46 -14.54 17.01
N LEU A 200 -2.09 -14.40 15.73
CA LEU A 200 -3.00 -14.23 14.61
C LEU A 200 -3.75 -15.52 14.24
N ARG A 201 -3.13 -16.70 14.37
CA ARG A 201 -3.77 -18.00 14.12
C ARG A 201 -4.45 -18.11 12.74
N TRP A 202 -3.85 -17.49 11.74
CA TRP A 202 -4.41 -17.42 10.37
C TRP A 202 -4.38 -18.75 9.61
N PHE A 203 -3.48 -19.66 9.97
CA PHE A 203 -3.27 -20.95 9.30
C PHE A 203 -3.31 -22.16 10.23
N THR A 204 -3.88 -22.01 11.43
CA THR A 204 -4.01 -23.06 12.45
C THR A 204 -5.41 -23.63 12.50
#